data_AF-A0A4Q3EGQ0-F1
#
_entry.id   AF-A0A4Q3EGQ0-F1
#
_cell.length_a   1.000
_cell.length_b   1.000
_cell.length_c   1.000
_cell.angle_alpha   90.00
_cell.angle_beta   90.00
_cell.angle_gamma   90.00
#
_symmetry.space_group_name_H-M   'P 1'
#
loop_
_entity.id
_entity.type
_entity.pdbx_description
1 polymer ?
#
loop_
_entity_poly.entity_id
_entity_poly.type
_entity_poly.pdbx_seq_one_letter_code
_entity_poly.pdbx_strand_id
1 'polypeptide(L)' 'NKVVKKEIIFDKIGRVRDVKQGPDGNIYVVVESTGSIVKISPKS' A
#
# COMPACT_ATOMS: atom_id res chain seq x y z
N ASN A 1 5.48 21.66 15.03
CA ASN A 1 4.94 20.63 14.11
C ASN A 1 4.56 19.38 14.89
N LYS A 2 3.27 19.18 15.17
CA LYS A 2 2.76 18.00 15.89
C LYS A 2 1.99 17.11 14.91
N VAL A 3 2.37 15.84 14.80
CA VAL A 3 1.61 14.84 14.04
C VAL A 3 0.30 14.57 14.78
N VAL A 4 -0.84 14.75 14.09
CA VAL A 4 -2.19 14.59 14.68
C VAL A 4 -2.81 13.21 14.44
N LYS A 5 -2.36 12.47 13.42
CA LYS A 5 -2.80 11.10 13.13
C LYS A 5 -1.70 10.33 12.38
N LYS A 6 -1.56 9.05 12.69
CA LYS A 6 -0.77 8.07 11.94
C LYS A 6 -1.56 6.78 11.86
N GLU A 7 -1.51 6.12 10.72
CA GLU A 7 -2.19 4.84 10.49
C GLU A 7 -1.23 3.90 9.75
N ILE A 8 -1.20 2.63 10.17
CA ILE A 8 -0.40 1.58 9.53
C ILE A 8 -1.40 0.70 8.79
N ILE A 9 -1.34 0.70 7.46
CA ILE A 9 -2.25 -0.08 6.61
C ILE A 9 -1.79 -1.54 6.54
N PHE A 10 -0.48 -1.77 6.46
CA PHE A 10 0.12 -3.10 6.47
C PHE A 10 1.34 -3.11 7.39
N ASP A 11 1.40 -4.11 8.27
CA ASP A 11 2.58 -4.42 9.06
C ASP A 11 3.27 -5.66 8.48
N LYS A 12 4.61 -5.68 8.45
CA LYS A 12 5.44 -6.84 8.03
C LYS A 12 5.13 -7.42 6.65
N ILE A 13 4.61 -6.59 5.73
CA ILE A 13 4.31 -6.94 4.34
C ILE A 13 5.57 -7.31 3.52
N GLY A 14 6.75 -6.86 3.93
CA GLY A 14 8.01 -7.06 3.21
C GLY A 14 8.49 -5.79 2.53
N ARG A 15 9.49 -5.91 1.65
CA ARG A 15 10.06 -4.75 0.93
C ARG A 15 9.13 -4.31 -0.20
N VAL A 16 8.65 -3.07 -0.10
CA VAL A 16 7.87 -2.42 -1.16
C VAL A 16 8.81 -1.96 -2.26
N ARG A 17 8.58 -2.43 -3.49
CA ARG A 17 9.35 -2.07 -4.68
C ARG A 17 8.78 -0.86 -5.41
N ASP A 18 7.46 -0.83 -5.54
CA ASP A 18 6.74 0.21 -6.27
C ASP A 18 5.31 0.34 -5.75
N VAL A 19 4.75 1.54 -5.91
CA VAL A 19 3.36 1.88 -5.57
C VAL A 19 2.76 2.68 -6.73
N LYS A 20 1.68 2.19 -7.31
CA LYS A 20 0.96 2.89 -8.41
C LYS A 20 -0.53 2.92 -8.18
N GLN A 21 -1.17 4.01 -8.61
CA GLN A 21 -2.62 4.08 -8.72
C GLN A 21 -3.05 3.54 -10.09
N GLY A 22 -4.01 2.63 -10.11
CA GLY A 22 -4.63 2.15 -11.34
C GLY A 22 -5.68 3.13 -11.89
N PRO A 23 -6.08 3.00 -13.16
CA PRO A 23 -7.18 3.78 -13.73
C PRO A 23 -8.53 3.51 -13.07
N ASP A 24 -8.63 2.43 -12.28
CA ASP A 24 -9.79 2.07 -11.46
C ASP A 24 -9.80 2.74 -10.08
N GLY A 25 -8.85 3.64 -9.83
CA GLY A 25 -8.73 4.41 -8.58
C GLY A 25 -8.08 3.65 -7.42
N ASN A 26 -7.75 2.36 -7.59
CA ASN A 26 -7.16 1.54 -6.53
C ASN A 26 -5.64 1.69 -6.49
N ILE A 27 -5.03 1.41 -5.33
CA ILE A 27 -3.58 1.44 -5.15
C ILE A 27 -3.03 0.02 -5.26
N TYR A 28 -1.97 -0.13 -6.04
CA TYR A 28 -1.27 -1.38 -6.28
C TYR A 28 0.15 -1.29 -5.75
N VAL A 29 0.51 -2.23 -4.87
CA VAL A 29 1.80 -2.26 -4.18
C VAL A 29 2.54 -3.54 -4.59
N VAL A 30 3.75 -3.39 -5.11
CA VAL A 30 4.61 -4.54 -5.48
C VAL A 30 5.52 -4.90 -4.31
N VAL A 31 5.47 -6.17 -3.89
CA VAL A 31 6.28 -6.69 -2.78
C VAL A 31 7.35 -7.63 -3.35
N GLU A 32 8.63 -7.32 -3.15
CA GLU A 32 9.72 -8.12 -3.72
C GLU A 32 9.92 -9.47 -3.05
N SER A 33 9.82 -9.52 -1.71
CA SER A 33 10.12 -10.74 -0.95
C SER A 33 9.18 -11.89 -1.32
N THR A 34 7.93 -11.57 -1.69
CA THR A 34 6.92 -12.56 -2.08
C THR A 34 6.64 -12.56 -3.59
N GLY A 35 7.13 -11.56 -4.34
CA GLY A 35 6.74 -11.33 -5.74
C GLY A 35 5.27 -10.96 -5.94
N SER A 36 4.54 -10.63 -4.86
CA SER A 36 3.10 -10.38 -4.92
C SER A 36 2.75 -8.94 -5.25
N ILE A 37 1.55 -8.73 -5.81
CA ILE A 37 0.93 -7.42 -5.98
C ILE A 37 -0.26 -7.33 -5.04
N VAL A 38 -0.23 -6.37 -4.10
CA VAL A 38 -1.33 -6.10 -3.17
C VAL A 38 -2.18 -4.97 -3.74
N LYS A 39 -3.50 -5.21 -3.83
CA LYS A 39 -4.49 -4.19 -4.22
C LYS A 39 -5.14 -3.61 -2.97
N ILE A 40 -5.18 -2.28 -2.87
CA ILE A 40 -5.87 -1.54 -1.82
C ILE A 40 -7.03 -0.78 -2.45
N SER A 41 -8.24 -1.02 -1.95
CA SER A 41 -9.43 -0.30 -2.35
C SER A 41 -9.86 0.69 -1.26
N PRO A 42 -10.46 1.85 -1.62
CA PRO A 42 -11.10 2.72 -0.66
C PRO A 42 -12.16 1.96 0.13
N LYS A 43 -12.27 2.24 1.43
CA LYS A 43 -13.47 1.83 2.19
C LYS A 43 -14.67 2.64 1.67
N SER A 44 -15.78 1.95 1.46
CA SER A 44 -17.10 2.57 1.30
C SER A 44 -17.51 3.33 2.55
#